data_AF-A0AAU9D8A8-F1
#
_entry.id   AF-A0AAU9D8A8-F1
#
_cell.length_a   1.000
_cell.length_b   1.000
_cell.length_c   1.000
_cell.angle_alpha   90.00
_cell.angle_beta   90.00
_cell.angle_gamma   90.00
#
_symmetry.space_group_name_H-M   'P 1'
#
loop_
_entity.id
_entity.type
_entity.pdbx_description
1 polymer ?
#
loop_
_entity_poly.entity_id
_entity_poly.type
_entity_poly.pdbx_seq_one_letter_code
_entity_poly.pdbx_strand_id
1 'polypeptide(L)'
;MIRFEAKKWRKSVKNILFILAASLSVIAFVFVVGQDEKKEKKIYLDEVQQQYGSLENDQQMLDAIPVQSKEDRERNEKLSKLYSKASSHLNDHYGYYYENDWQHANVKYHHYLKTLVKIQALKGGIPKLDDELRVLINKYAYFIKHHIKPVNIGKSTAGFYFTKKVSDIFTSYLGVVIVILLFFDLYAKEYRKQSFKLLEMLPIKKNQINTRKFEFSLTVSVLLPIYSCILAFGVGSIYSKKIGRFDYPVFVDGNVGNFKVVTLGQYLTTSVITFYAVLFAALLIIYFVSKFSRDTFVSLVGTALLALMPIVFINEFYPQNKIAKFTPFYYTNLFEKSKNLSISKTVFVNWIPFLISIAVTVILAVVIFKVNFHWRFNFKTRGSILTASVILSAAIIGFIIRFYQINRVAADYGDIKQPEKITRKSPIDKRIKTFNSKIAERIKTDQGFAAGKLDDDGKPSKKAQPDPVFTTVNYIDSIKLNKAEYFVAKLNPTFNKLSSKEKTGVIEAVESLTWSTSTILFDQLEKDFKKNNFIIYQVGNEKIGKATMDSGFKKY
;
A
#
# COMPACT_ATOMS: atom_id res chain seq x y z
N MET A 1 -32.11 -28.42 -18.39
CA MET A 1 -31.48 -27.14 -18.79
C MET A 1 -30.09 -26.92 -18.18
N ILE A 2 -29.92 -26.94 -16.84
CA ILE A 2 -28.60 -26.69 -16.21
C ILE A 2 -27.51 -27.64 -16.73
N ARG A 3 -27.81 -28.95 -16.84
CA ARG A 3 -26.89 -29.93 -17.45
C ARG A 3 -26.47 -29.58 -18.89
N PHE A 4 -27.35 -28.95 -19.66
CA PHE A 4 -27.06 -28.52 -21.03
C PHE A 4 -26.08 -27.34 -21.05
N GLU A 5 -26.33 -26.31 -20.23
CA GLU A 5 -25.40 -25.17 -20.09
C GLU A 5 -24.04 -25.62 -19.53
N ALA A 6 -24.04 -26.53 -18.55
CA ALA A 6 -22.82 -27.13 -18.03
C ALA A 6 -22.03 -27.89 -19.12
N LYS A 7 -22.69 -28.70 -19.95
CA LYS A 7 -22.05 -29.42 -21.07
C LYS A 7 -21.50 -28.44 -22.12
N LYS A 8 -22.23 -27.37 -22.43
CA LYS A 8 -21.80 -26.32 -23.37
C LYS A 8 -20.60 -25.55 -22.83
N TRP A 9 -20.62 -25.18 -21.56
CA TRP A 9 -19.53 -24.49 -20.88
C TRP A 9 -18.27 -25.36 -20.78
N ARG A 10 -18.41 -26.65 -20.43
CA ARG A 10 -17.30 -27.62 -20.37
C ARG A 10 -16.67 -27.87 -21.74
N LYS A 11 -17.45 -27.86 -22.82
CA LYS A 11 -16.93 -28.02 -24.19
C LYS A 11 -16.21 -26.78 -24.74
N SER A 12 -16.27 -25.64 -24.04
CA SER A 12 -15.56 -24.44 -24.44
C SER A 12 -14.08 -24.58 -24.10
N VAL A 13 -13.23 -24.81 -25.11
CA VAL A 13 -11.77 -24.91 -24.96
C VAL A 13 -11.20 -23.72 -24.17
N LYS A 14 -11.73 -22.51 -24.42
CA LYS A 14 -11.37 -21.29 -23.66
C LYS A 14 -11.50 -21.47 -22.15
N ASN A 15 -12.62 -22.06 -21.68
CA ASN A 15 -12.89 -22.18 -20.25
C ASN A 15 -12.00 -23.24 -19.60
N ILE A 16 -11.73 -24.35 -20.30
CA ILE A 16 -10.79 -25.38 -19.84
C ILE A 16 -9.39 -24.77 -19.74
N LEU A 17 -8.91 -24.09 -20.80
CA LEU A 17 -7.60 -23.43 -20.80
C LEU A 17 -7.51 -22.40 -19.68
N PHE A 18 -8.59 -21.68 -19.40
CA PHE A 18 -8.63 -20.70 -18.32
C PHE A 18 -8.46 -21.35 -16.93
N ILE A 19 -9.20 -22.43 -16.62
CA ILE A 19 -9.08 -23.15 -15.35
C ILE A 19 -7.69 -23.77 -15.20
N LEU A 20 -7.15 -24.33 -16.28
CA LEU A 20 -5.82 -24.92 -16.32
C LEU A 20 -4.75 -23.84 -16.08
N ALA A 21 -4.84 -22.70 -16.77
CA ALA A 21 -3.94 -21.57 -16.57
C ALA A 21 -4.02 -20.97 -15.17
N ALA A 22 -5.23 -20.89 -14.58
CA ALA A 22 -5.41 -20.46 -13.19
C ALA A 22 -4.77 -21.45 -12.21
N SER A 23 -4.95 -22.75 -12.44
CA SER A 23 -4.37 -23.81 -11.59
C SER A 23 -2.83 -23.81 -11.67
N LEU A 24 -2.28 -23.72 -12.88
CA LEU A 24 -0.83 -23.60 -13.10
C LEU A 24 -0.28 -22.32 -12.50
N SER A 25 -1.00 -21.20 -12.60
CA SER A 25 -0.59 -19.94 -11.96
C SER A 25 -0.50 -20.06 -10.44
N VAL A 26 -1.43 -20.75 -9.77
CA VAL A 26 -1.36 -21.00 -8.32
C VAL A 26 -0.14 -21.85 -7.96
N ILE A 27 0.16 -22.88 -8.76
CA ILE A 27 1.34 -23.73 -8.58
C ILE A 27 2.63 -22.91 -8.78
N ALA A 28 2.75 -22.15 -9.87
CA ALA A 28 3.90 -21.29 -10.11
C ALA A 28 4.09 -20.25 -9.00
N PHE A 29 2.99 -19.69 -8.50
CA PHE A 29 3.00 -18.66 -7.46
C PHE A 29 3.55 -19.18 -6.12
N VAL A 30 3.34 -20.45 -5.75
CA VAL A 30 3.93 -21.00 -4.52
C VAL A 30 5.46 -21.02 -4.57
N PHE A 31 6.05 -21.26 -5.74
CA PHE A 31 7.51 -21.26 -5.90
C PHE A 31 8.08 -19.85 -5.74
N VAL A 32 7.44 -18.84 -6.33
CA VAL A 32 7.84 -17.43 -6.19
C VAL A 32 7.80 -17.03 -4.71
N VAL A 33 6.68 -17.30 -4.05
CA VAL A 33 6.51 -16.99 -2.62
C VAL A 33 7.51 -17.76 -1.75
N GLY A 34 7.81 -19.01 -2.10
CA GLY A 34 8.79 -19.82 -1.38
C GLY A 34 10.22 -19.28 -1.44
N GLN A 35 10.60 -18.61 -2.54
CA GLN A 35 11.89 -17.91 -2.62
C GLN A 35 11.89 -16.66 -1.74
N ASP A 36 10.77 -15.93 -1.70
CA ASP A 36 10.63 -14.73 -0.86
C ASP A 36 10.66 -15.06 0.64
N GLU A 37 10.06 -16.18 1.07
CA GLU A 37 10.10 -16.64 2.47
C GLU A 37 11.54 -16.91 2.95
N LYS A 38 12.38 -17.50 2.09
CA LYS A 38 13.80 -17.76 2.41
C LYS A 38 14.60 -16.47 2.53
N LYS A 39 14.41 -15.53 1.60
CA LYS A 39 15.08 -14.23 1.63
C LYS A 39 14.68 -13.41 2.85
N GLU A 40 13.39 -13.46 3.22
CA GLU A 40 12.89 -12.70 4.34
C GLU A 40 13.49 -13.12 5.68
N LYS A 41 13.68 -14.42 5.93
CA LYS A 41 14.30 -14.84 7.19
C LYS A 41 15.68 -14.20 7.38
N LYS A 42 16.46 -14.09 6.30
CA LYS A 42 17.77 -13.43 6.32
C LYS A 42 17.63 -11.93 6.55
N ILE A 43 16.77 -11.26 5.76
CA ILE A 43 16.52 -9.81 5.90
C ILE A 43 16.07 -9.46 7.33
N TYR A 44 15.19 -10.27 7.93
CA TYR A 44 14.72 -10.04 9.29
C TYR A 44 15.86 -10.13 10.33
N LEU A 45 16.75 -11.11 10.19
CA LEU A 45 17.92 -11.23 11.07
C LEU A 45 18.87 -10.04 10.91
N ASP A 46 19.11 -9.60 9.68
CA ASP A 46 19.95 -8.43 9.38
C ASP A 46 19.31 -7.14 9.94
N GLU A 47 17.99 -6.98 9.83
CA GLU A 47 17.22 -5.85 10.40
C GLU A 47 17.30 -5.82 11.93
N VAL A 48 17.14 -6.96 12.60
CA VAL A 48 17.27 -7.07 14.07
C VAL A 48 18.68 -6.70 14.52
N GLN A 49 19.71 -7.14 13.80
CA GLN A 49 21.10 -6.81 14.09
C GLN A 49 21.40 -5.31 13.86
N GLN A 50 20.83 -4.72 12.81
CA GLN A 50 20.94 -3.28 12.57
C GLN A 50 20.25 -2.47 13.68
N GLN A 51 19.06 -2.89 14.11
CA GLN A 51 18.35 -2.26 15.23
C GLN A 51 19.15 -2.35 16.53
N TYR A 52 19.78 -3.50 16.79
CA TYR A 52 20.68 -3.67 17.93
C TYR A 52 21.84 -2.65 17.90
N GLY A 53 22.54 -2.53 16.77
CA GLY A 53 23.62 -1.55 16.59
C GLY A 53 23.14 -0.10 16.76
N SER A 54 21.93 0.22 16.31
CA SER A 54 21.36 1.57 16.53
C SER A 54 21.11 1.89 18.00
N LEU A 55 20.65 0.92 18.80
CA LEU A 55 20.40 1.12 20.23
C LEU A 55 21.69 1.26 21.02
N GLU A 56 22.75 0.52 20.65
CA GLU A 56 24.08 0.70 21.24
C GLU A 56 24.65 2.08 20.92
N ASN A 57 24.52 2.54 19.67
CA ASN A 57 24.95 3.88 19.28
C ASN A 57 24.18 4.97 20.03
N ASP A 58 22.85 4.84 20.16
CA ASP A 58 22.03 5.79 20.92
C ASP A 58 22.43 5.84 22.39
N GLN A 59 22.77 4.69 22.98
CA GLN A 59 23.28 4.61 24.35
C GLN A 59 24.64 5.35 24.47
N GLN A 60 25.57 5.09 23.56
CA GLN A 60 26.89 5.74 23.55
C GLN A 60 26.77 7.26 23.36
N MET A 61 25.87 7.71 22.48
CA MET A 61 25.60 9.13 22.28
C MET A 61 25.04 9.76 23.55
N LEU A 62 24.11 9.09 24.23
CA LEU A 62 23.53 9.58 25.48
C LEU A 62 24.58 9.70 26.59
N ASP A 63 25.48 8.74 26.70
CA ASP A 63 26.57 8.73 27.69
C ASP A 63 27.63 9.82 27.39
N ALA A 64 27.75 10.27 26.13
CA ALA A 64 28.65 11.33 25.72
C ALA A 64 28.10 12.77 25.92
N ILE A 65 26.79 12.92 26.18
CA ILE A 65 26.18 14.26 26.37
C ILE A 65 26.61 14.85 27.72
N PRO A 66 27.25 16.03 27.75
CA PRO A 66 27.64 16.67 28.99
C PRO A 66 26.42 17.04 29.83
N VAL A 67 26.43 16.60 31.09
CA VAL A 67 25.29 16.72 32.01
C VAL A 67 25.28 18.11 32.66
N GLN A 68 24.28 18.93 32.32
CA GLN A 68 24.16 20.31 32.82
C GLN A 68 23.46 20.41 34.18
N SER A 69 22.57 19.45 34.51
CA SER A 69 21.80 19.46 35.76
C SER A 69 21.77 18.08 36.43
N LYS A 70 21.52 18.05 37.75
CA LYS A 70 21.34 16.80 38.51
C LYS A 70 20.15 15.99 37.97
N GLU A 71 19.09 16.66 37.53
CA GLU A 71 17.90 16.02 36.93
C GLU A 71 18.23 15.37 35.58
N ASP A 72 19.01 16.04 34.73
CA ASP A 72 19.49 15.46 33.47
C ASP A 72 20.39 14.25 33.73
N ARG A 73 21.20 14.28 34.80
CA ARG A 73 22.03 13.14 35.20
C ARG A 73 21.16 11.91 35.48
N GLU A 74 20.14 12.08 36.32
CA GLU A 74 19.26 11.00 36.73
C GLU A 74 18.43 10.49 35.55
N ARG A 75 17.93 11.39 34.69
CA ARG A 75 17.21 11.03 33.46
C ARG A 75 18.11 10.26 32.51
N ASN A 76 19.31 10.74 32.23
CA ASN A 76 20.24 10.10 31.30
C ASN A 76 20.70 8.74 31.84
N GLU A 77 20.94 8.60 33.14
CA GLU A 77 21.26 7.30 33.75
C GLU A 77 20.09 6.31 33.60
N LYS A 78 18.85 6.75 33.84
CA LYS A 78 17.65 5.93 33.62
C LYS A 78 17.48 5.54 32.15
N LEU A 79 17.69 6.47 31.23
CA LEU A 79 17.62 6.22 29.79
C LEU A 79 18.71 5.23 29.34
N SER A 80 19.96 5.42 29.76
CA SER A 80 21.09 4.53 29.44
C SER A 80 20.81 3.10 29.92
N LYS A 81 20.30 2.94 31.16
CA LYS A 81 19.82 1.65 31.69
C LYS A 81 18.70 1.03 30.84
N LEU A 82 17.77 1.83 30.33
CA LEU A 82 16.69 1.33 29.47
C LEU A 82 17.18 0.95 28.07
N TYR A 83 18.11 1.71 27.48
CA TYR A 83 18.74 1.37 26.19
C TYR A 83 19.51 0.05 26.31
N SER A 84 20.38 -0.09 27.31
CA SER A 84 21.10 -1.34 27.58
C SER A 84 20.16 -2.53 27.75
N LYS A 85 19.04 -2.34 28.47
CA LYS A 85 18.01 -3.36 28.63
C LYS A 85 17.30 -3.69 27.31
N ALA A 86 17.00 -2.70 26.48
CA ALA A 86 16.39 -2.90 25.17
C ALA A 86 17.34 -3.69 24.25
N SER A 87 18.62 -3.31 24.17
CA SER A 87 19.65 -4.01 23.41
C SER A 87 19.80 -5.46 23.88
N SER A 88 19.88 -5.70 25.19
CA SER A 88 19.92 -7.06 25.76
C SER A 88 18.70 -7.89 25.35
N HIS A 89 17.48 -7.34 25.46
CA HIS A 89 16.27 -8.04 25.02
C HIS A 89 16.27 -8.35 23.51
N LEU A 90 16.83 -7.46 22.69
CA LEU A 90 16.90 -7.65 21.24
C LEU A 90 17.98 -8.69 20.85
N ASN A 91 19.12 -8.70 21.54
CA ASN A 91 20.16 -9.72 21.37
C ASN A 91 19.68 -11.10 21.80
N ASP A 92 19.03 -11.20 22.96
CA ASP A 92 18.38 -12.44 23.41
C ASP A 92 17.37 -12.92 22.37
N HIS A 93 16.54 -12.01 21.85
CA HIS A 93 15.58 -12.32 20.79
C HIS A 93 16.27 -12.89 19.54
N TYR A 94 17.37 -12.28 19.10
CA TYR A 94 18.17 -12.76 17.98
C TYR A 94 18.66 -14.19 18.22
N GLY A 95 19.25 -14.46 19.39
CA GLY A 95 19.74 -15.79 19.77
C GLY A 95 18.63 -16.85 19.75
N TYR A 96 17.53 -16.62 20.47
CA TYR A 96 16.40 -17.55 20.49
C TYR A 96 15.76 -17.75 19.11
N TYR A 97 15.68 -16.69 18.29
CA TYR A 97 15.13 -16.79 16.94
C TYR A 97 16.05 -17.62 16.02
N TYR A 98 17.36 -17.46 16.15
CA TYR A 98 18.37 -18.24 15.42
C TYR A 98 18.28 -19.73 15.77
N GLU A 99 18.15 -20.06 17.05
CA GLU A 99 17.96 -21.42 17.58
C GLU A 99 16.58 -22.02 17.25
N ASN A 100 15.69 -21.26 16.60
CA ASN A 100 14.29 -21.58 16.32
C ASN A 100 13.39 -21.71 17.56
N ASP A 101 13.82 -21.23 18.73
CA ASP A 101 12.98 -21.05 19.93
C ASP A 101 12.15 -19.76 19.83
N TRP A 102 11.13 -19.81 18.99
CA TRP A 102 10.27 -18.66 18.71
C TRP A 102 9.46 -18.22 19.93
N GLN A 103 9.26 -19.07 20.93
CA GLN A 103 8.46 -18.71 22.13
C GLN A 103 9.24 -17.74 23.00
N HIS A 104 10.48 -18.09 23.35
CA HIS A 104 11.35 -17.20 24.11
C HIS A 104 11.73 -15.97 23.30
N ALA A 105 11.97 -16.12 21.99
CA ALA A 105 12.20 -14.99 21.10
C ALA A 105 11.04 -13.98 21.15
N ASN A 106 9.78 -14.44 21.10
CA ASN A 106 8.60 -13.56 21.20
C ASN A 106 8.52 -12.83 22.53
N VAL A 107 8.79 -13.52 23.64
CA VAL A 107 8.76 -12.94 24.98
C VAL A 107 9.81 -11.83 25.09
N LYS A 108 11.03 -12.08 24.61
CA LYS A 108 12.12 -11.09 24.61
C LYS A 108 11.82 -9.91 23.70
N TYR A 109 11.28 -10.15 22.51
CA TYR A 109 10.85 -9.06 21.62
C TYR A 109 9.73 -8.22 22.23
N HIS A 110 8.75 -8.84 22.90
CA HIS A 110 7.70 -8.11 23.61
C HIS A 110 8.24 -7.24 24.75
N HIS A 111 9.23 -7.73 25.49
CA HIS A 111 9.93 -6.95 26.51
C HIS A 111 10.74 -5.80 25.91
N TYR A 112 11.39 -6.02 24.78
CA TYR A 112 12.04 -4.97 23.99
C TYR A 112 11.06 -3.85 23.62
N LEU A 113 9.92 -4.18 22.99
CA LEU A 113 8.90 -3.20 22.61
C LEU A 113 8.35 -2.41 23.81
N LYS A 114 8.10 -3.07 24.94
CA LYS A 114 7.68 -2.39 26.19
C LYS A 114 8.76 -1.46 26.74
N THR A 115 10.03 -1.78 26.52
CA THR A 115 11.16 -0.94 26.95
C THR A 115 11.27 0.29 26.08
N LEU A 116 11.05 0.17 24.77
CA LEU A 116 10.97 1.34 23.86
C LEU A 116 9.91 2.36 24.31
N VAL A 117 8.72 1.90 24.73
CA VAL A 117 7.67 2.80 25.27
C VAL A 117 8.17 3.58 26.50
N LYS A 118 8.97 2.95 27.36
CA LYS A 118 9.54 3.61 28.56
C LYS A 118 10.63 4.62 28.20
N ILE A 119 11.52 4.27 27.27
CA ILE A 119 12.56 5.18 26.76
C ILE A 119 11.89 6.42 26.19
N GLN A 120 10.82 6.21 25.41
CA GLN A 120 10.11 7.30 24.78
C GLN A 120 9.33 8.17 25.77
N ALA A 121 8.76 7.59 26.84
CA ALA A 121 8.14 8.36 27.92
C ALA A 121 9.14 9.30 28.63
N LEU A 122 10.43 8.95 28.60
CA LEU A 122 11.54 9.79 29.08
C LEU A 122 12.11 10.72 27.99
N LYS A 123 11.42 10.86 26.85
CA LYS A 123 11.85 11.67 25.68
C LYS A 123 13.19 11.22 25.08
N GLY A 124 13.52 9.93 25.17
CA GLY A 124 14.65 9.35 24.43
C GLY A 124 14.44 9.44 22.92
N GLY A 125 15.54 9.36 22.15
CA GLY A 125 15.56 9.49 20.69
C GLY A 125 14.99 8.29 19.95
N ILE A 126 13.76 7.89 20.26
CA ILE A 126 13.01 6.88 19.51
C ILE A 126 12.02 7.61 18.60
N PRO A 127 11.75 7.12 17.37
CA PRO A 127 10.59 7.57 16.60
C PRO A 127 9.33 7.61 17.47
N LYS A 128 8.42 8.55 17.17
CA LYS A 128 7.24 8.87 17.99
C LYS A 128 6.42 7.61 18.35
N LEU A 129 5.58 7.73 19.40
CA LEU A 129 4.80 6.63 19.99
C LEU A 129 3.64 6.40 19.05
N ASP A 130 3.94 5.86 17.90
CA ASP A 130 2.97 5.71 16.86
C ASP A 130 2.01 4.60 17.29
N ASP A 131 0.77 4.71 16.85
CA ASP A 131 -0.25 3.66 17.05
C ASP A 131 0.29 2.28 16.62
N GLU A 132 1.26 2.26 15.70
CA GLU A 132 2.01 1.08 15.26
C GLU A 132 2.73 0.34 16.39
N LEU A 133 3.45 1.05 17.29
CA LEU A 133 4.18 0.39 18.38
C LEU A 133 3.21 -0.28 19.36
N ARG A 134 2.08 0.39 19.64
CA ARG A 134 1.01 -0.16 20.48
C ARG A 134 0.36 -1.40 19.83
N VAL A 135 0.07 -1.33 18.54
CA VAL A 135 -0.46 -2.46 17.76
C VAL A 135 0.52 -3.64 17.79
N LEU A 136 1.83 -3.37 17.69
CA LEU A 136 2.86 -4.40 17.71
C LEU A 136 2.97 -5.08 19.09
N ILE A 137 2.96 -4.30 20.18
CA ILE A 137 2.94 -4.83 21.56
C ILE A 137 1.72 -5.73 21.77
N ASN A 138 0.53 -5.29 21.34
CA ASN A 138 -0.70 -6.08 21.47
C ASN A 138 -0.64 -7.36 20.62
N LYS A 139 -0.08 -7.28 19.41
CA LYS A 139 0.12 -8.43 18.52
C LYS A 139 1.05 -9.48 19.14
N TYR A 140 2.18 -9.07 19.70
CA TYR A 140 3.10 -10.01 20.36
C TYR A 140 2.54 -10.55 21.68
N ALA A 141 1.79 -9.75 22.45
CA ALA A 141 1.06 -10.26 23.61
C ALA A 141 0.07 -11.36 23.21
N TYR A 142 -0.64 -11.20 22.09
CA TYR A 142 -1.53 -12.21 21.55
C TYR A 142 -0.78 -13.48 21.13
N PHE A 143 0.37 -13.34 20.45
CA PHE A 143 1.21 -14.48 20.06
C PHE A 143 1.70 -15.30 21.25
N ILE A 144 2.15 -14.63 22.32
CA ILE A 144 2.59 -15.28 23.55
C ILE A 144 1.42 -16.01 24.21
N LYS A 145 0.26 -15.34 24.36
CA LYS A 145 -0.93 -15.90 25.02
C LYS A 145 -1.49 -17.14 24.31
N HIS A 146 -1.47 -17.15 22.97
CA HIS A 146 -2.06 -18.23 22.17
C HIS A 146 -1.03 -19.24 21.63
N HIS A 147 0.23 -19.13 22.05
CA HIS A 147 1.34 -19.93 21.54
C HIS A 147 1.39 -19.96 20.00
N ILE A 148 1.34 -18.79 19.38
CA ILE A 148 1.39 -18.63 17.93
C ILE A 148 2.78 -18.16 17.51
N LYS A 149 3.42 -18.91 16.61
CA LYS A 149 4.68 -18.51 15.99
C LYS A 149 4.47 -17.27 15.12
N PRO A 150 5.26 -16.19 15.27
CA PRO A 150 5.14 -15.02 14.41
C PRO A 150 5.60 -15.41 13.01
N VAL A 151 4.77 -15.12 12.03
CA VAL A 151 5.04 -15.39 10.62
C VAL A 151 4.63 -14.18 9.80
N ASN A 152 5.44 -13.78 8.83
CA ASN A 152 4.96 -12.82 7.86
C ASN A 152 3.96 -13.50 6.92
N ILE A 153 2.67 -13.26 7.15
CA ILE A 153 1.59 -13.79 6.31
C ILE A 153 1.81 -13.40 4.84
N GLY A 154 2.39 -12.23 4.58
CA GLY A 154 2.66 -11.71 3.25
C GLY A 154 3.73 -12.48 2.48
N LYS A 155 4.56 -13.29 3.13
CA LYS A 155 5.65 -14.05 2.47
C LYS A 155 5.65 -15.55 2.79
N SER A 156 4.87 -16.03 3.76
CA SER A 156 4.81 -17.46 4.04
C SER A 156 4.12 -18.30 2.97
N THR A 157 4.57 -19.54 2.84
CA THR A 157 4.01 -20.60 1.98
C THR A 157 3.10 -21.60 2.71
N ALA A 158 2.92 -21.48 4.02
CA ALA A 158 2.04 -22.40 4.78
C ALA A 158 0.61 -22.36 4.25
N GLY A 159 -0.08 -23.52 4.27
CA GLY A 159 -1.40 -23.73 3.66
C GLY A 159 -2.36 -22.56 3.78
N PHE A 160 -2.82 -22.24 4.99
CA PHE A 160 -3.78 -21.15 5.22
C PHE A 160 -3.25 -19.76 4.85
N TYR A 161 -1.95 -19.49 5.06
CA TYR A 161 -1.34 -18.19 4.73
C TYR A 161 -1.24 -18.00 3.21
N PHE A 162 -0.92 -19.05 2.48
CA PHE A 162 -0.89 -19.05 1.03
C PHE A 162 -2.30 -18.97 0.44
N THR A 163 -3.27 -19.69 1.00
CA THR A 163 -4.69 -19.55 0.64
C THR A 163 -5.17 -18.12 0.78
N LYS A 164 -4.78 -17.40 1.84
CA LYS A 164 -5.08 -15.97 1.97
C LYS A 164 -4.54 -15.16 0.81
N LYS A 165 -3.28 -15.33 0.42
CA LYS A 165 -2.72 -14.58 -0.72
C LYS A 165 -3.47 -14.82 -2.01
N VAL A 166 -3.77 -16.10 -2.30
CA VAL A 166 -4.53 -16.46 -3.49
C VAL A 166 -5.94 -15.89 -3.41
N SER A 167 -6.60 -15.97 -2.25
CA SER A 167 -7.89 -15.36 -2.00
C SER A 167 -7.85 -13.84 -2.18
N ASP A 168 -6.81 -13.14 -1.74
CA ASP A 168 -6.68 -11.68 -1.93
C ASP A 168 -6.63 -11.33 -3.42
N ILE A 169 -5.92 -12.12 -4.23
CA ILE A 169 -5.87 -11.95 -5.69
C ILE A 169 -7.26 -12.17 -6.31
N PHE A 170 -7.96 -13.25 -5.93
CA PHE A 170 -9.31 -13.52 -6.44
C PHE A 170 -10.33 -12.49 -5.96
N THR A 171 -10.22 -11.99 -4.74
CA THR A 171 -11.13 -10.96 -4.19
C THR A 171 -10.76 -9.53 -4.59
N SER A 172 -9.67 -9.37 -5.35
CA SER A 172 -9.28 -8.12 -5.98
C SER A 172 -10.08 -7.84 -7.25
N TYR A 173 -9.78 -6.71 -7.90
CA TYR A 173 -10.35 -6.33 -9.19
C TYR A 173 -10.08 -7.38 -10.28
N LEU A 174 -8.93 -8.05 -10.20
CA LEU A 174 -8.54 -9.09 -11.16
C LEU A 174 -9.57 -10.23 -11.18
N GLY A 175 -10.06 -10.67 -10.02
CA GLY A 175 -11.08 -11.72 -9.98
C GLY A 175 -12.42 -11.30 -10.59
N VAL A 176 -12.82 -10.04 -10.43
CA VAL A 176 -14.02 -9.51 -11.09
C VAL A 176 -13.84 -9.53 -12.61
N VAL A 177 -12.69 -9.09 -13.12
CA VAL A 177 -12.35 -9.14 -14.55
C VAL A 177 -12.40 -10.58 -15.07
N ILE A 178 -11.82 -11.52 -14.33
CA ILE A 178 -11.82 -12.94 -14.66
C ILE A 178 -13.25 -13.48 -14.82
N VAL A 179 -14.14 -13.15 -13.87
CA VAL A 179 -15.55 -13.57 -13.94
C VAL A 179 -16.26 -12.94 -15.15
N ILE A 180 -16.01 -11.67 -15.44
CA ILE A 180 -16.56 -11.01 -16.64
C ILE A 180 -16.10 -11.75 -17.90
N LEU A 181 -14.80 -12.04 -18.04
CA LEU A 181 -14.22 -12.75 -19.19
C LEU A 181 -14.71 -14.19 -19.34
N LEU A 182 -15.01 -14.88 -18.23
CA LEU A 182 -15.56 -16.23 -18.23
C LEU A 182 -17.01 -16.26 -18.72
N PHE A 183 -17.84 -15.29 -18.32
CA PHE A 183 -19.28 -15.36 -18.53
C PHE A 183 -19.85 -14.42 -19.60
N PHE A 184 -19.14 -13.40 -20.08
CA PHE A 184 -19.71 -12.49 -21.10
C PHE A 184 -20.17 -13.25 -22.37
N ASP A 185 -19.37 -14.22 -22.83
CA ASP A 185 -19.69 -15.05 -23.99
C ASP A 185 -20.94 -15.90 -23.78
N LEU A 186 -21.24 -16.30 -22.54
CA LEU A 186 -22.42 -17.12 -22.24
C LEU A 186 -23.70 -16.39 -22.63
N TYR A 187 -23.72 -15.07 -22.45
CA TYR A 187 -24.87 -14.22 -22.77
C TYR A 187 -24.81 -13.65 -24.19
N ALA A 188 -23.63 -13.26 -24.68
CA ALA A 188 -23.49 -12.58 -25.96
C ALA A 188 -23.43 -13.52 -27.18
N LYS A 189 -22.87 -14.73 -27.05
CA LYS A 189 -22.58 -15.63 -28.19
C LYS A 189 -23.84 -16.06 -28.95
N GLU A 190 -24.98 -16.13 -28.28
CA GLU A 190 -26.24 -16.55 -28.90
C GLU A 190 -26.84 -15.50 -29.81
N TYR A 191 -26.68 -14.22 -29.46
CA TYR A 191 -27.07 -13.11 -30.32
C TYR A 191 -26.20 -13.10 -31.59
N ARG A 192 -24.88 -13.28 -31.44
CA ARG A 192 -23.95 -13.32 -32.57
C ARG A 192 -24.21 -14.48 -33.53
N LYS A 193 -24.43 -15.69 -33.01
CA LYS A 193 -24.67 -16.88 -33.84
C LYS A 193 -26.10 -17.02 -34.37
N GLN A 194 -26.99 -16.10 -34.02
CA GLN A 194 -28.44 -16.21 -34.23
C GLN A 194 -29.07 -17.51 -33.70
N SER A 195 -28.34 -18.28 -32.86
CA SER A 195 -28.86 -19.51 -32.26
C SER A 195 -30.01 -19.22 -31.29
N PHE A 196 -30.18 -17.95 -30.89
CA PHE A 196 -31.37 -17.51 -30.16
C PHE A 196 -32.66 -17.80 -30.94
N LYS A 197 -32.67 -17.71 -32.29
CA LYS A 197 -33.86 -18.02 -33.10
C LYS A 197 -34.28 -19.47 -32.95
N LEU A 198 -33.31 -20.39 -32.89
CA LEU A 198 -33.58 -21.82 -32.64
C LEU A 198 -34.13 -22.04 -31.23
N LEU A 199 -33.59 -21.35 -30.22
CA LEU A 199 -34.10 -21.40 -28.86
C LEU A 199 -35.52 -20.82 -28.73
N GLU A 200 -35.90 -19.89 -29.61
CA GLU A 200 -37.24 -19.32 -29.67
C GLU A 200 -38.28 -20.26 -30.29
N MET A 201 -37.87 -21.25 -31.08
CA MET A 201 -38.76 -22.27 -31.63
C MET A 201 -39.09 -23.38 -30.63
N LEU A 202 -38.27 -23.54 -29.58
CA LEU A 202 -38.54 -24.53 -28.54
C LEU A 202 -39.70 -24.06 -27.65
N PRO A 203 -40.57 -24.98 -27.17
CA PRO A 203 -41.70 -24.66 -26.29
C PRO A 203 -41.26 -24.36 -24.85
N ILE A 204 -40.22 -23.54 -24.69
CA ILE A 204 -39.64 -23.15 -23.40
C ILE A 204 -39.73 -21.64 -23.27
N LYS A 205 -40.25 -21.17 -22.14
CA LYS A 205 -40.39 -19.72 -21.88
C LYS A 205 -39.01 -19.05 -21.88
N LYS A 206 -38.84 -17.95 -22.64
CA LYS A 206 -37.54 -17.22 -22.75
C LYS A 206 -36.93 -16.85 -21.40
N ASN A 207 -37.77 -16.47 -20.43
CA ASN A 207 -37.32 -16.13 -19.08
C ASN A 207 -36.67 -17.32 -18.37
N GLN A 208 -37.17 -18.54 -18.57
CA GLN A 208 -36.58 -19.74 -17.96
C GLN A 208 -35.18 -19.98 -18.50
N ILE A 209 -34.93 -19.80 -19.80
CA ILE A 209 -33.60 -19.96 -20.39
C ILE A 209 -32.60 -19.00 -19.74
N ASN A 210 -32.97 -17.72 -19.63
CA ASN A 210 -32.12 -16.69 -19.03
C ASN A 210 -31.87 -16.94 -17.53
N THR A 211 -32.91 -17.29 -16.78
CA THR A 211 -32.77 -17.62 -15.35
C THR A 211 -31.84 -18.83 -15.16
N ARG A 212 -31.97 -19.88 -15.96
CA ARG A 212 -31.09 -21.06 -15.87
C ARG A 212 -29.64 -20.75 -16.22
N LYS A 213 -29.38 -19.83 -17.15
CA LYS A 213 -28.01 -19.35 -17.43
C LYS A 213 -27.44 -18.54 -16.29
N PHE A 214 -28.26 -17.69 -15.67
CA PHE A 214 -27.85 -16.91 -14.50
C PHE A 214 -27.59 -17.79 -13.28
N GLU A 215 -28.45 -18.77 -13.00
CA GLU A 215 -28.21 -19.77 -11.95
C GLU A 215 -26.91 -20.54 -12.20
N PHE A 216 -26.67 -20.94 -13.45
CA PHE A 216 -25.44 -21.65 -13.83
C PHE A 216 -24.20 -20.76 -13.67
N SER A 217 -24.22 -19.51 -14.16
CA SER A 217 -23.09 -18.60 -14.02
C SER A 217 -22.81 -18.27 -12.55
N LEU A 218 -23.84 -18.05 -11.75
CA LEU A 218 -23.73 -17.85 -10.31
C LEU A 218 -23.09 -19.07 -9.63
N THR A 219 -23.59 -20.28 -9.90
CA THR A 219 -23.05 -21.52 -9.33
C THR A 219 -21.58 -21.71 -9.65
N VAL A 220 -21.19 -21.56 -10.93
CA VAL A 220 -19.78 -21.70 -11.33
C VAL A 220 -18.91 -20.59 -10.76
N SER A 221 -19.42 -19.35 -10.68
CA SER A 221 -18.70 -18.22 -10.09
C SER A 221 -18.43 -18.37 -8.59
N VAL A 222 -19.29 -19.10 -7.87
CA VAL A 222 -19.10 -19.45 -6.44
C VAL A 222 -18.12 -20.60 -6.29
N LEU A 223 -18.26 -21.65 -7.11
CA LEU A 223 -17.38 -22.83 -7.02
C LEU A 223 -15.93 -22.54 -7.39
N LEU A 224 -15.69 -21.60 -8.32
CA LEU A 224 -14.35 -21.31 -8.82
C LEU A 224 -13.40 -20.74 -7.73
N PRO A 225 -13.76 -19.70 -6.94
CA PRO A 225 -12.94 -19.24 -5.83
C PRO A 225 -12.74 -20.31 -4.74
N ILE A 226 -13.76 -21.12 -4.44
CA ILE A 226 -13.64 -22.23 -3.47
C ILE A 226 -12.61 -23.24 -3.95
N TYR A 227 -12.71 -23.67 -5.21
CA TYR A 227 -11.74 -24.55 -5.84
C TYR A 227 -10.33 -23.97 -5.78
N SER A 228 -10.15 -22.69 -6.12
CA SER A 228 -8.85 -22.02 -6.03
C SER A 228 -8.31 -21.97 -4.60
N CYS A 229 -9.17 -21.77 -3.59
CA CYS A 229 -8.75 -21.77 -2.18
C CYS A 229 -8.32 -23.16 -1.71
N ILE A 230 -9.03 -24.22 -2.10
CA ILE A 230 -8.69 -25.62 -1.81
C ILE A 230 -7.36 -25.98 -2.49
N LEU A 231 -7.21 -25.62 -3.77
CA LEU A 231 -5.99 -25.86 -4.52
C LEU A 231 -4.79 -25.13 -3.89
N ALA A 232 -4.96 -23.84 -3.55
CA ALA A 232 -3.93 -23.06 -2.87
C ALA A 232 -3.57 -23.69 -1.51
N PHE A 233 -4.56 -24.09 -0.72
CA PHE A 233 -4.32 -24.74 0.56
C PHE A 233 -3.50 -26.02 0.40
N GLY A 234 -3.88 -26.89 -0.55
CA GLY A 234 -3.19 -28.14 -0.84
C GLY A 234 -1.75 -27.91 -1.30
N VAL A 235 -1.56 -27.06 -2.32
CA VAL A 235 -0.24 -26.75 -2.89
C VAL A 235 0.68 -26.11 -1.83
N GLY A 236 0.19 -25.13 -1.07
CA GLY A 236 0.96 -24.49 0.00
C GLY A 236 1.32 -25.45 1.13
N SER A 237 0.38 -26.30 1.55
CA SER A 237 0.62 -27.30 2.60
C SER A 237 1.65 -28.35 2.18
N ILE A 238 1.57 -28.85 0.94
CA ILE A 238 2.52 -29.82 0.38
C ILE A 238 3.91 -29.20 0.24
N TYR A 239 4.01 -28.00 -0.33
CA TYR A 239 5.29 -27.33 -0.56
C TYR A 239 6.01 -26.98 0.74
N SER A 240 5.31 -26.39 1.70
CA SER A 240 5.90 -25.89 2.95
C SER A 240 6.01 -26.95 4.05
N LYS A 241 5.35 -28.10 3.88
CA LYS A 241 5.10 -29.12 4.92
C LYS A 241 4.41 -28.55 6.17
N LYS A 242 3.69 -27.44 6.03
CA LYS A 242 3.04 -26.71 7.13
C LYS A 242 1.62 -26.30 6.72
N ILE A 243 0.66 -26.59 7.60
CA ILE A 243 -0.75 -26.21 7.40
C ILE A 243 -0.97 -24.72 7.68
N GLY A 244 -0.22 -24.16 8.64
CA GLY A 244 -0.46 -22.82 9.18
C GLY A 244 -1.59 -22.82 10.23
N ARG A 245 -1.85 -21.66 10.82
CA ARG A 245 -2.86 -21.49 11.87
C ARG A 245 -4.02 -20.62 11.39
N PHE A 246 -5.25 -21.13 11.53
CA PHE A 246 -6.48 -20.44 11.12
C PHE A 246 -6.89 -19.32 12.09
N ASP A 247 -6.44 -19.40 13.34
CA ASP A 247 -6.62 -18.38 14.39
C ASP A 247 -5.52 -17.30 14.37
N TYR A 248 -4.68 -17.26 13.33
CA TYR A 248 -3.60 -16.28 13.22
C TYR A 248 -4.16 -14.85 13.14
N PRO A 249 -3.66 -13.89 13.94
CA PRO A 249 -4.14 -12.51 13.92
C PRO A 249 -3.69 -11.80 12.63
N VAL A 250 -4.65 -11.40 11.81
CA VAL A 250 -4.37 -10.59 10.60
C VAL A 250 -4.40 -9.11 10.93
N PHE A 251 -5.39 -8.70 11.74
CA PHE A 251 -5.54 -7.33 12.22
C PHE A 251 -5.65 -7.31 13.74
N VAL A 252 -4.97 -6.36 14.36
CA VAL A 252 -5.06 -6.06 15.79
C VAL A 252 -5.36 -4.58 15.88
N ASP A 253 -6.61 -4.24 16.23
CA ASP A 253 -7.06 -2.85 16.39
C ASP A 253 -7.48 -2.63 17.85
N GLY A 254 -7.12 -1.50 18.43
CA GLY A 254 -7.58 -1.08 19.75
C GLY A 254 -6.48 -0.64 20.71
N ASN A 255 -6.93 0.03 21.78
CA ASN A 255 -6.07 0.47 22.86
C ASN A 255 -5.67 -0.71 23.76
N VAL A 256 -4.57 -0.52 24.51
CA VAL A 256 -4.09 -1.49 25.51
C VAL A 256 -5.25 -1.87 26.44
N GLY A 257 -5.61 -3.16 26.46
CA GLY A 257 -6.70 -3.71 27.28
C GLY A 257 -8.00 -4.05 26.53
N ASN A 258 -8.32 -3.33 25.45
CA ASN A 258 -9.54 -3.55 24.65
C ASN A 258 -9.19 -3.64 23.16
N PHE A 259 -8.36 -4.62 22.80
CA PHE A 259 -8.00 -4.86 21.40
C PHE A 259 -8.91 -5.92 20.78
N LYS A 260 -9.40 -5.63 19.58
CA LYS A 260 -10.16 -6.56 18.74
C LYS A 260 -9.20 -7.19 17.75
N VAL A 261 -9.11 -8.51 17.81
CA VAL A 261 -8.33 -9.31 16.88
C VAL A 261 -9.25 -9.84 15.79
N VAL A 262 -8.89 -9.60 14.54
CA VAL A 262 -9.48 -10.30 13.39
C VAL A 262 -8.58 -11.47 13.04
N THR A 263 -9.08 -12.67 13.25
CA THR A 263 -8.36 -13.90 12.92
C THR A 263 -8.36 -14.13 11.41
N LEU A 264 -7.42 -14.95 10.93
CA LEU A 264 -7.31 -15.33 9.53
C LEU A 264 -8.56 -16.02 9.03
N GLY A 265 -9.19 -16.85 9.86
CA GLY A 265 -10.44 -17.50 9.52
C GLY A 265 -11.59 -16.52 9.31
N GLN A 266 -11.78 -15.60 10.25
CA GLN A 266 -12.77 -14.53 10.09
C GLN A 266 -12.49 -13.70 8.83
N TYR A 267 -11.22 -13.38 8.57
CA TYR A 267 -10.80 -12.67 7.37
C TYR A 267 -11.19 -13.41 6.09
N LEU A 268 -10.83 -14.68 5.96
CA LEU A 268 -11.12 -15.49 4.77
C LEU A 268 -12.62 -15.65 4.55
N THR A 269 -13.38 -15.97 5.61
CA THR A 269 -14.83 -16.13 5.52
C THR A 269 -15.52 -14.82 5.10
N THR A 270 -15.17 -13.70 5.73
CA THR A 270 -15.73 -12.39 5.37
C THR A 270 -15.35 -12.00 3.95
N SER A 271 -14.08 -12.14 3.55
CA SER A 271 -13.62 -11.83 2.18
C SER A 271 -14.34 -12.65 1.11
N VAL A 272 -14.60 -13.93 1.36
CA VAL A 272 -15.35 -14.80 0.43
C VAL A 272 -16.81 -14.36 0.32
N ILE A 273 -17.48 -14.09 1.46
CA ILE A 273 -18.88 -13.64 1.47
C ILE A 273 -19.02 -12.29 0.77
N THR A 274 -18.15 -11.33 1.06
CA THR A 274 -18.21 -10.01 0.43
C THR A 274 -17.91 -10.08 -1.06
N PHE A 275 -16.97 -10.93 -1.46
CA PHE A 275 -16.67 -11.15 -2.86
C PHE A 275 -17.85 -11.78 -3.61
N TYR A 276 -18.62 -12.69 -3.00
CA TYR A 276 -19.83 -13.21 -3.65
C TYR A 276 -20.89 -12.15 -3.91
N ALA A 277 -21.05 -11.18 -3.02
CA ALA A 277 -21.93 -10.04 -3.29
C ALA A 277 -21.45 -9.22 -4.49
N VAL A 278 -20.14 -9.00 -4.62
CA VAL A 278 -19.53 -8.32 -5.78
C VAL A 278 -19.75 -9.12 -7.05
N LEU A 279 -19.54 -10.45 -7.01
CA LEU A 279 -19.75 -11.32 -8.16
C LEU A 279 -21.21 -11.36 -8.60
N PHE A 280 -22.14 -11.41 -7.64
CA PHE A 280 -23.56 -11.33 -7.92
C PHE A 280 -23.91 -10.01 -8.63
N ALA A 281 -23.40 -8.88 -8.14
CA ALA A 281 -23.57 -7.58 -8.79
C ALA A 281 -22.98 -7.56 -10.22
N ALA A 282 -21.76 -8.08 -10.39
CA ALA A 282 -21.11 -8.14 -11.69
C ALA A 282 -21.89 -9.01 -12.70
N LEU A 283 -22.39 -10.18 -12.28
CA LEU A 283 -23.21 -11.05 -13.12
C LEU A 283 -24.55 -10.39 -13.50
N LEU A 284 -25.16 -9.62 -12.61
CA LEU A 284 -26.36 -8.83 -12.91
C LEU A 284 -26.07 -7.75 -13.97
N ILE A 285 -24.94 -7.06 -13.87
CA ILE A 285 -24.50 -6.10 -14.89
C ILE A 285 -24.26 -6.80 -16.23
N ILE A 286 -23.54 -7.93 -16.25
CA ILE A 286 -23.32 -8.71 -17.49
C ILE A 286 -24.66 -9.06 -18.12
N TYR A 287 -25.57 -9.66 -17.33
CA TYR A 287 -26.89 -10.05 -17.80
C TYR A 287 -27.67 -8.85 -18.39
N PHE A 288 -27.60 -7.70 -17.73
CA PHE A 288 -28.27 -6.49 -18.18
C PHE A 288 -27.68 -5.95 -19.49
N VAL A 289 -26.36 -5.73 -19.51
CA VAL A 289 -25.67 -5.17 -20.68
C VAL A 289 -25.82 -6.11 -21.88
N SER A 290 -25.71 -7.42 -21.70
CA SER A 290 -25.92 -8.38 -22.79
C SER A 290 -27.36 -8.44 -23.30
N LYS A 291 -28.35 -8.03 -22.50
CA LYS A 291 -29.74 -7.92 -22.97
C LYS A 291 -29.97 -6.65 -23.79
N PHE A 292 -29.21 -5.59 -23.51
CA PHE A 292 -29.30 -4.32 -24.22
C PHE A 292 -28.45 -4.31 -25.49
N SER A 293 -27.22 -4.83 -25.41
CA SER A 293 -26.30 -4.96 -26.52
C SER A 293 -26.57 -6.24 -27.30
N ARG A 294 -26.77 -6.13 -28.61
CA ARG A 294 -26.81 -7.30 -29.51
C ARG A 294 -25.40 -7.74 -29.92
N ASP A 295 -24.42 -6.90 -29.67
CA ASP A 295 -23.02 -7.08 -30.04
C ASP A 295 -22.19 -7.59 -28.84
N THR A 296 -21.34 -8.58 -29.11
CA THR A 296 -20.52 -9.23 -28.09
C THR A 296 -19.43 -8.31 -27.53
N PHE A 297 -18.83 -7.50 -28.39
CA PHE A 297 -17.79 -6.57 -28.00
C PHE A 297 -18.36 -5.43 -27.16
N VAL A 298 -19.48 -4.83 -27.58
CA VAL A 298 -20.19 -3.82 -26.79
C VAL A 298 -20.63 -4.38 -25.43
N SER A 299 -21.08 -5.64 -25.38
CA SER A 299 -21.43 -6.28 -24.12
C SER A 299 -20.23 -6.40 -23.18
N LEU A 300 -19.07 -6.80 -23.70
CA LEU A 300 -17.85 -6.99 -22.92
C LEU A 300 -17.35 -5.64 -22.37
N VAL A 301 -17.16 -4.65 -23.26
CA VAL A 301 -16.64 -3.33 -22.89
C VAL A 301 -17.61 -2.61 -21.97
N GLY A 302 -18.91 -2.63 -22.27
CA GLY A 302 -19.93 -1.99 -21.45
C GLY A 302 -20.01 -2.60 -20.05
N THR A 303 -19.90 -3.92 -19.93
CA THR A 303 -19.85 -4.57 -18.60
C THR A 303 -18.58 -4.20 -17.85
N ALA A 304 -17.41 -4.28 -18.51
CA ALA A 304 -16.14 -3.96 -17.88
C ALA A 304 -16.14 -2.51 -17.35
N LEU A 305 -16.62 -1.54 -18.14
CA LEU A 305 -16.74 -0.15 -17.70
C LEU A 305 -17.69 -0.01 -16.51
N LEU A 306 -18.90 -0.59 -16.59
CA LEU A 306 -19.89 -0.45 -15.51
C LEU A 306 -19.49 -1.15 -14.21
N ALA A 307 -18.73 -2.24 -14.28
CA ALA A 307 -18.26 -2.97 -13.10
C ALA A 307 -16.97 -2.37 -12.51
N LEU A 308 -16.01 -1.97 -13.36
CA LEU A 308 -14.69 -1.51 -12.92
C LEU A 308 -14.62 -0.01 -12.65
N MET A 309 -15.38 0.83 -13.37
CA MET A 309 -15.32 2.28 -13.18
C MET A 309 -15.72 2.68 -11.75
N PRO A 310 -16.82 2.16 -11.14
CA PRO A 310 -17.14 2.48 -9.76
C PRO A 310 -16.03 2.09 -8.79
N ILE A 311 -15.39 0.94 -9.03
CA ILE A 311 -14.26 0.46 -8.21
C ILE A 311 -13.11 1.48 -8.23
N VAL A 312 -12.60 1.79 -9.43
CA VAL A 312 -11.46 2.70 -9.60
C VAL A 312 -11.80 4.08 -9.06
N PHE A 313 -13.01 4.57 -9.38
CA PHE A 313 -13.41 5.92 -9.00
C PHE A 313 -13.56 6.08 -7.48
N ILE A 314 -14.16 5.09 -6.83
CA ILE A 314 -14.33 5.07 -5.37
C ILE A 314 -12.98 4.96 -4.66
N ASN A 315 -12.09 4.09 -5.14
CA ASN A 315 -10.84 3.81 -4.44
C ASN A 315 -9.81 4.94 -4.60
N GLU A 316 -9.75 5.55 -5.79
CA GLU A 316 -8.75 6.58 -6.07
C GLU A 316 -9.23 7.97 -5.61
N PHE A 317 -10.49 8.33 -5.89
CA PHE A 317 -10.95 9.70 -5.66
C PHE A 317 -11.73 9.88 -4.35
N TYR A 318 -12.33 8.82 -3.81
CA TYR A 318 -13.25 8.93 -2.67
C TYR A 318 -13.08 7.85 -1.58
N PRO A 319 -11.83 7.52 -1.14
CA PRO A 319 -11.61 6.44 -0.18
C PRO A 319 -12.30 6.67 1.17
N GLN A 320 -12.53 7.93 1.56
CA GLN A 320 -13.16 8.32 2.82
C GLN A 320 -14.68 8.55 2.71
N ASN A 321 -15.26 8.45 1.52
CA ASN A 321 -16.68 8.77 1.35
C ASN A 321 -17.55 7.69 2.00
N LYS A 322 -18.42 8.10 2.93
CA LYS A 322 -19.35 7.20 3.63
C LYS A 322 -20.33 6.53 2.66
N ILE A 323 -20.69 7.18 1.55
CA ILE A 323 -21.64 6.66 0.55
C ILE A 323 -21.04 5.47 -0.21
N ALA A 324 -19.71 5.46 -0.40
CA ALA A 324 -19.04 4.40 -1.13
C ALA A 324 -19.29 3.01 -0.51
N LYS A 325 -19.44 2.95 0.82
CA LYS A 325 -19.74 1.73 1.59
C LYS A 325 -21.04 1.03 1.18
N PHE A 326 -21.96 1.73 0.52
CA PHE A 326 -23.22 1.18 0.03
C PHE A 326 -23.13 0.60 -1.38
N THR A 327 -21.95 0.65 -2.01
CA THR A 327 -21.74 -0.01 -3.30
C THR A 327 -21.14 -1.41 -3.07
N PRO A 328 -21.61 -2.45 -3.77
CA PRO A 328 -21.05 -3.80 -3.61
C PRO A 328 -19.55 -3.81 -3.98
N PHE A 329 -19.18 -3.01 -4.97
CA PHE A 329 -17.81 -2.84 -5.47
C PHE A 329 -16.83 -2.25 -4.46
N TYR A 330 -17.30 -1.54 -3.42
CA TYR A 330 -16.44 -1.08 -2.33
C TYR A 330 -15.80 -2.22 -1.54
N TYR A 331 -16.38 -3.43 -1.55
CA TYR A 331 -15.82 -4.54 -0.80
C TYR A 331 -14.79 -5.37 -1.57
N THR A 332 -14.40 -4.92 -2.76
CA THR A 332 -13.23 -5.46 -3.47
C THR A 332 -11.93 -5.03 -2.79
N ASN A 333 -10.92 -5.89 -2.87
CA ASN A 333 -9.60 -5.68 -2.27
C ASN A 333 -9.67 -5.36 -0.77
N LEU A 334 -10.37 -6.22 -0.03
CA LEU A 334 -10.60 -6.05 1.40
C LEU A 334 -9.29 -5.89 2.18
N PHE A 335 -8.23 -6.59 1.75
CA PHE A 335 -6.91 -6.56 2.39
C PHE A 335 -6.33 -5.14 2.45
N GLU A 336 -6.18 -4.47 1.30
CA GLU A 336 -5.63 -3.11 1.27
C GLU A 336 -6.47 -2.14 2.08
N LYS A 337 -7.79 -2.26 1.99
CA LYS A 337 -8.72 -1.40 2.73
C LYS A 337 -8.65 -1.63 4.24
N SER A 338 -8.51 -2.88 4.67
CA SER A 338 -8.40 -3.22 6.09
C SER A 338 -7.11 -2.75 6.76
N LYS A 339 -6.07 -2.37 5.99
CA LYS A 339 -4.90 -1.66 6.55
C LYS A 339 -5.30 -0.30 7.14
N ASN A 340 -6.35 0.32 6.62
CA ASN A 340 -6.94 1.51 7.23
C ASN A 340 -7.85 1.06 8.39
N LEU A 341 -7.42 1.34 9.63
CA LEU A 341 -8.08 0.92 10.88
C LEU A 341 -9.60 1.24 10.90
N SER A 342 -10.02 2.35 10.30
CA SER A 342 -11.43 2.76 10.18
C SER A 342 -12.32 1.78 9.41
N ILE A 343 -11.75 1.06 8.43
CA ILE A 343 -12.49 0.12 7.59
C ILE A 343 -12.62 -1.23 8.29
N SER A 344 -11.61 -1.64 9.06
CA SER A 344 -11.63 -2.90 9.82
C SER A 344 -12.85 -2.97 10.77
N LYS A 345 -13.14 -1.85 11.46
CA LYS A 345 -14.32 -1.72 12.32
C LYS A 345 -15.62 -1.80 11.55
N THR A 346 -15.67 -1.27 10.33
CA THR A 346 -16.90 -1.31 9.53
C THR A 346 -17.17 -2.75 9.07
N VAL A 347 -16.22 -3.38 8.37
CA VAL A 347 -16.49 -4.65 7.68
C VAL A 347 -16.60 -5.84 8.65
N PHE A 348 -15.70 -5.94 9.63
CA PHE A 348 -15.64 -7.11 10.51
C PHE A 348 -16.54 -7.00 11.75
N VAL A 349 -17.15 -5.83 11.98
CA VAL A 349 -18.01 -5.59 13.14
C VAL A 349 -19.41 -5.19 12.73
N ASN A 350 -19.55 -4.36 11.70
CA ASN A 350 -20.84 -3.84 11.27
C ASN A 350 -21.20 -4.30 9.85
N TRP A 351 -21.95 -5.40 9.76
CA TRP A 351 -22.41 -5.96 8.49
C TRP A 351 -23.51 -5.12 7.81
N ILE A 352 -24.06 -4.09 8.46
CA ILE A 352 -25.21 -3.32 7.95
C ILE A 352 -24.92 -2.64 6.61
N PRO A 353 -23.83 -1.87 6.42
CA PRO A 353 -23.54 -1.22 5.13
C PRO A 353 -23.37 -2.24 3.99
N PHE A 354 -22.82 -3.41 4.32
CA PHE A 354 -22.67 -4.51 3.37
C PHE A 354 -24.03 -5.08 2.94
N LEU A 355 -24.92 -5.38 3.89
CA LEU A 355 -26.27 -5.87 3.59
C LEU A 355 -27.09 -4.85 2.79
N ILE A 356 -26.97 -3.56 3.13
CA ILE A 356 -27.58 -2.47 2.36
C ILE A 356 -27.02 -2.44 0.94
N SER A 357 -25.70 -2.65 0.74
CA SER A 357 -25.12 -2.68 -0.61
C SER A 357 -25.68 -3.80 -1.48
N ILE A 358 -25.95 -4.98 -0.89
CA ILE A 358 -26.63 -6.08 -1.58
C ILE A 358 -28.06 -5.67 -1.92
N ALA A 359 -28.81 -5.14 -0.95
CA ALA A 359 -30.19 -4.73 -1.15
C ALA A 359 -30.32 -3.67 -2.27
N VAL A 360 -29.46 -2.64 -2.27
CA VAL A 360 -29.40 -1.61 -3.32
C VAL A 360 -29.12 -2.24 -4.69
N THR A 361 -28.19 -3.19 -4.76
CA THR A 361 -27.89 -3.91 -6.01
C THR A 361 -29.08 -4.70 -6.52
N VAL A 362 -29.78 -5.41 -5.63
CA VAL A 362 -30.99 -6.18 -5.97
C VAL A 362 -32.12 -5.24 -6.42
N ILE A 363 -32.37 -4.16 -5.69
CA ILE A 363 -33.40 -3.16 -6.04
C ILE A 363 -33.10 -2.55 -7.40
N LEU A 364 -31.86 -2.11 -7.66
CA LEU A 364 -31.44 -1.60 -8.96
C LEU A 364 -31.69 -2.64 -10.05
N ALA A 365 -31.31 -3.89 -9.84
CA ALA A 365 -31.55 -4.96 -10.80
C ALA A 365 -33.06 -5.21 -11.07
N VAL A 366 -33.90 -5.17 -10.05
CA VAL A 366 -35.36 -5.32 -10.17
C VAL A 366 -35.99 -4.12 -10.91
N VAL A 367 -35.61 -2.89 -10.55
CA VAL A 367 -36.07 -1.67 -11.24
C VAL A 367 -35.70 -1.73 -12.71
N ILE A 368 -34.45 -2.06 -13.00
CA ILE A 368 -33.94 -2.22 -14.36
C ILE A 368 -34.72 -3.32 -15.11
N PHE A 369 -35.05 -4.44 -14.45
CA PHE A 369 -35.82 -5.54 -15.04
C PHE A 369 -37.25 -5.09 -15.41
N LYS A 370 -37.92 -4.35 -14.52
CA LYS A 370 -39.26 -3.79 -14.74
C LYS A 370 -39.28 -2.73 -15.85
N VAL A 371 -38.33 -1.79 -15.85
CA VAL A 371 -38.24 -0.73 -16.87
C VAL A 371 -38.04 -1.34 -18.26
N ASN A 372 -37.19 -2.37 -18.39
CA ASN A 372 -36.96 -3.06 -19.65
C ASN A 372 -38.21 -3.82 -20.14
N PHE A 373 -39.01 -4.39 -19.23
CA PHE A 373 -40.28 -5.01 -19.58
C PHE A 373 -41.24 -4.00 -20.22
N HIS A 374 -41.34 -2.79 -19.64
CA HIS A 374 -42.18 -1.72 -20.18
C HIS A 374 -41.65 -1.15 -21.52
N TRP A 375 -40.33 -0.92 -21.63
CA TRP A 375 -39.69 -0.37 -22.83
C TRP A 375 -39.74 -1.28 -24.08
N ARG A 376 -39.96 -2.58 -23.91
CA ARG A 376 -40.15 -3.51 -25.04
C ARG A 376 -41.55 -3.39 -25.66
N PHE A 377 -42.52 -2.77 -25.00
CA PHE A 377 -43.87 -2.59 -25.54
C PHE A 377 -44.04 -1.33 -26.41
N ASN A 378 -43.16 -0.31 -26.30
CA ASN A 378 -43.21 0.92 -27.11
C ASN A 378 -42.09 0.97 -28.17
N PHE A 379 -42.18 0.13 -29.22
CA PHE A 379 -41.09 -0.09 -30.18
C PHE A 379 -41.02 0.88 -31.38
N LYS A 380 -41.92 1.86 -31.52
CA LYS A 380 -42.07 2.68 -32.74
C LYS A 380 -41.08 3.87 -32.89
N THR A 381 -40.27 4.19 -31.88
CA THR A 381 -39.44 5.43 -31.84
C THR A 381 -37.94 5.20 -31.58
N ARG A 382 -37.32 4.19 -32.21
CA ARG A 382 -35.99 3.67 -31.79
C ARG A 382 -34.74 4.21 -32.50
N GLY A 383 -34.84 4.97 -33.58
CA GLY A 383 -33.65 5.47 -34.30
C GLY A 383 -32.87 6.57 -33.55
N SER A 384 -33.59 7.46 -32.86
CA SER A 384 -33.03 8.69 -32.28
C SER A 384 -32.48 8.54 -30.85
N ILE A 385 -32.88 7.50 -30.13
CA ILE A 385 -32.55 7.35 -28.70
C ILE A 385 -31.19 6.66 -28.50
N LEU A 386 -30.81 5.76 -29.41
CA LEU A 386 -29.49 5.09 -29.36
C LEU A 386 -28.36 6.07 -29.67
N THR A 387 -28.55 6.96 -30.65
CA THR A 387 -27.62 8.07 -30.91
C THR A 387 -27.58 9.04 -29.73
N ALA A 388 -28.73 9.40 -29.15
CA ALA A 388 -28.75 10.22 -27.94
C ALA A 388 -28.02 9.59 -26.74
N SER A 389 -28.09 8.26 -26.56
CA SER A 389 -27.38 7.57 -25.48
C SER A 389 -25.86 7.53 -25.68
N VAL A 390 -25.39 7.38 -26.92
CA VAL A 390 -23.96 7.45 -27.26
C VAL A 390 -23.44 8.87 -27.12
N ILE A 391 -24.23 9.87 -27.54
CA ILE A 391 -23.91 11.29 -27.38
C ILE A 391 -23.90 11.68 -25.89
N LEU A 392 -24.87 11.19 -25.10
CA LEU A 392 -24.91 11.44 -23.65
C LEU A 392 -23.74 10.76 -22.94
N SER A 393 -23.35 9.55 -23.35
CA SER A 393 -22.18 8.86 -22.81
C SER A 393 -20.88 9.59 -23.16
N ALA A 394 -20.73 10.06 -24.39
CA ALA A 394 -19.60 10.88 -24.82
C ALA A 394 -19.59 12.25 -24.13
N ALA A 395 -20.76 12.85 -23.88
CA ALA A 395 -20.90 14.10 -23.14
C ALA A 395 -20.58 13.93 -21.66
N ILE A 396 -20.95 12.80 -21.04
CA ILE A 396 -20.57 12.48 -19.65
C ILE A 396 -19.06 12.23 -19.57
N ILE A 397 -18.46 11.49 -20.50
CA ILE A 397 -17.01 11.30 -20.55
C ILE A 397 -16.29 12.63 -20.78
N GLY A 398 -16.76 13.46 -21.71
CA GLY A 398 -16.23 14.81 -21.95
C GLY A 398 -16.40 15.73 -20.74
N PHE A 399 -17.55 15.67 -20.06
CA PHE A 399 -17.80 16.40 -18.82
C PHE A 399 -16.87 15.92 -17.71
N ILE A 400 -16.62 14.61 -17.57
CA ILE A 400 -15.67 14.06 -16.60
C ILE A 400 -14.23 14.49 -16.91
N ILE A 401 -13.80 14.47 -18.18
CA ILE A 401 -12.47 14.95 -18.59
C ILE A 401 -12.35 16.46 -18.31
N ARG A 402 -13.38 17.24 -18.64
CA ARG A 402 -13.40 18.69 -18.42
C ARG A 402 -13.49 19.04 -16.94
N PHE A 403 -14.26 18.29 -16.16
CA PHE A 403 -14.35 18.39 -14.70
C PHE A 403 -13.04 17.97 -14.03
N TYR A 404 -12.32 16.99 -14.57
CA TYR A 404 -10.97 16.62 -14.15
C TYR A 404 -9.96 17.72 -14.47
N GLN A 405 -10.02 18.35 -15.65
CA GLN A 405 -9.18 19.50 -15.99
C GLN A 405 -9.52 20.71 -15.10
N ILE A 406 -10.80 20.99 -14.87
CA ILE A 406 -11.27 22.08 -14.01
C ILE A 406 -10.88 21.83 -12.55
N ASN A 407 -11.00 20.61 -12.03
CA ASN A 407 -10.60 20.29 -10.65
C ASN A 407 -9.10 20.16 -10.48
N ARG A 408 -8.34 19.82 -11.53
CA ARG A 408 -6.88 19.92 -11.50
C ARG A 408 -6.43 21.38 -11.45
N VAL A 409 -7.16 22.28 -12.10
CA VAL A 409 -6.94 23.74 -12.03
C VAL A 409 -7.50 24.35 -10.73
N ALA A 410 -8.58 23.80 -10.17
CA ALA A 410 -9.18 24.25 -8.91
C ALA A 410 -8.50 23.65 -7.66
N ALA A 411 -7.81 22.51 -7.77
CA ALA A 411 -6.89 22.03 -6.75
C ALA A 411 -5.61 22.88 -6.67
N ASP A 412 -5.25 23.56 -7.76
CA ASP A 412 -4.25 24.63 -7.77
C ASP A 412 -4.84 25.99 -7.32
N TYR A 413 -6.17 26.16 -7.29
CA TYR A 413 -6.84 27.41 -6.91
C TYR A 413 -8.26 27.20 -6.32
N GLY A 414 -8.39 27.22 -4.99
CA GLY A 414 -9.65 27.45 -4.26
C GLY A 414 -9.47 27.23 -2.76
N ASP A 415 -9.75 28.15 -1.82
CA ASP A 415 -10.62 29.33 -1.82
C ASP A 415 -9.91 30.58 -1.26
N ILE A 416 -9.92 31.67 -2.03
CA ILE A 416 -9.60 33.03 -1.57
C ILE A 416 -10.87 33.87 -1.71
N LYS A 417 -11.40 34.32 -0.58
CA LYS A 417 -12.29 35.49 -0.52
C LYS A 417 -11.51 36.73 -0.97
N GLN A 418 -12.07 37.51 -1.88
CA GLN A 418 -11.51 38.78 -2.40
C GLN A 418 -11.25 39.83 -1.28
N PRO A 419 -10.34 40.80 -1.49
CA PRO A 419 -9.04 40.77 -0.80
C PRO A 419 -8.87 41.85 0.29
N GLU A 420 -8.30 41.44 1.41
CA GLU A 420 -7.30 42.27 2.10
C GLU A 420 -5.91 41.81 1.62
N LYS A 421 -5.08 42.77 1.17
CA LYS A 421 -3.70 42.53 0.72
C LYS A 421 -2.88 41.86 1.83
N ILE A 422 -2.76 40.54 1.81
CA ILE A 422 -1.74 39.81 2.58
C ILE A 422 -0.98 38.86 1.67
N THR A 423 0.28 39.21 1.40
CA THR A 423 1.31 38.42 0.72
C THR A 423 1.68 37.18 1.53
N ARG A 424 0.90 36.10 1.47
CA ARG A 424 1.30 34.81 2.07
C ARG A 424 2.19 34.02 1.10
N LYS A 425 3.44 33.78 1.52
CA LYS A 425 4.43 32.92 0.83
C LYS A 425 3.96 31.46 0.84
N SER A 426 4.19 30.74 -0.27
CA SER A 426 3.89 29.31 -0.39
C SER A 426 4.57 28.48 0.72
N PRO A 427 3.91 27.44 1.27
CA PRO A 427 4.51 26.52 2.23
C PRO A 427 5.88 25.95 1.78
N ILE A 428 6.07 25.79 0.47
CA ILE A 428 7.33 25.31 -0.13
C ILE A 428 8.46 26.33 0.04
N ASP A 429 8.18 27.63 -0.15
CA ASP A 429 9.19 28.68 0.02
C ASP A 429 9.68 28.76 1.47
N LYS A 430 8.78 28.51 2.44
CA LYS A 430 9.14 28.45 3.87
C LYS A 430 10.05 27.26 4.14
N ARG A 431 9.73 26.07 3.61
CA ARG A 431 10.55 24.85 3.73
C ARG A 431 11.94 25.05 3.13
N ILE A 432 12.02 25.56 1.90
CA ILE A 432 13.28 25.87 1.20
C ILE A 432 14.13 26.85 2.01
N LYS A 433 13.51 27.93 2.52
CA LYS A 433 14.23 28.91 3.33
C LYS A 433 14.76 28.30 4.62
N THR A 434 13.96 27.50 5.33
CA THR A 434 14.38 26.83 6.56
C THR A 434 15.53 25.85 6.31
N PHE A 435 15.42 25.00 5.29
CA PHE A 435 16.48 24.06 4.91
C PHE A 435 17.78 24.79 4.56
N ASN A 436 17.72 25.75 3.64
CA ASN A 436 18.89 26.50 3.19
C ASN A 436 19.57 27.26 4.33
N SER A 437 18.79 27.78 5.30
CA SER A 437 19.35 28.44 6.48
C SER A 437 20.09 27.46 7.39
N LYS A 438 19.49 26.29 7.66
CA LYS A 438 20.04 25.30 8.60
C LYS A 438 21.27 24.59 8.05
N ILE A 439 21.26 24.24 6.76
CA ILE A 439 22.43 23.60 6.15
C ILE A 439 23.61 24.58 6.03
N ALA A 440 23.35 25.87 5.77
CA ALA A 440 24.39 26.89 5.75
C ALA A 440 25.00 27.13 7.14
N GLU A 441 24.19 27.14 8.19
CA GLU A 441 24.64 27.19 9.58
C GLU A 441 25.60 26.03 9.89
N ARG A 442 25.20 24.81 9.52
CA ARG A 442 26.00 23.60 9.77
C ARG A 442 27.32 23.56 8.99
N ILE A 443 27.31 23.91 7.71
CA ILE A 443 28.54 24.01 6.89
C ILE A 443 29.53 24.97 7.56
N LYS A 444 29.05 26.12 8.05
CA LYS A 444 29.92 27.11 8.71
C LYS A 444 30.50 26.59 10.03
N THR A 445 29.70 25.89 10.83
CA THR A 445 30.15 25.26 12.07
C THR A 445 31.24 24.22 11.79
N ASP A 446 31.01 23.32 10.83
CA ASP A 446 31.95 22.27 10.45
C ASP A 446 33.25 22.83 9.85
N GLN A 447 33.17 23.90 9.06
CA GLN A 447 34.36 24.65 8.60
C GLN A 447 35.13 25.30 9.75
N GLY A 448 34.43 25.72 10.80
CA GLY A 448 35.05 26.19 12.05
C GLY A 448 35.90 25.12 12.72
N PHE A 449 35.32 23.93 12.90
CA PHE A 449 36.04 22.75 13.41
C PHE A 449 37.25 22.40 12.53
N ALA A 450 37.07 22.39 11.21
CA ALA A 450 38.16 22.11 10.26
C ALA A 450 39.31 23.12 10.33
N ALA A 451 39.01 24.39 10.63
CA ALA A 451 39.99 25.46 10.69
C ALA A 451 40.65 25.62 12.08
N GLY A 452 40.23 24.83 13.08
CA GLY A 452 40.70 25.00 14.46
C GLY A 452 40.25 26.33 15.04
N LYS A 453 39.01 26.70 14.75
CA LYS A 453 38.45 27.92 15.31
C LYS A 453 37.05 27.56 15.79
N LEU A 454 36.80 27.45 17.12
CA LEU A 454 35.48 27.51 17.81
C LEU A 454 35.53 28.07 19.27
N ASP A 455 34.58 28.94 19.62
CA ASP A 455 34.33 29.84 20.76
C ASP A 455 33.04 29.43 21.49
N ASP A 456 32.76 30.10 22.60
CA ASP A 456 31.76 29.68 23.59
C ASP A 456 30.30 29.68 23.06
N ASP A 457 30.03 30.28 21.90
CA ASP A 457 28.71 30.28 21.24
C ASP A 457 28.57 29.21 20.14
N GLY A 458 29.56 28.33 19.98
CA GLY A 458 29.64 27.40 18.85
C GLY A 458 30.09 28.07 17.54
N LYS A 459 30.77 29.22 17.64
CA LYS A 459 31.31 29.96 16.49
C LYS A 459 32.83 29.97 16.52
N PRO A 460 33.55 30.17 15.42
CA PRO A 460 35.01 30.04 15.42
C PRO A 460 35.92 30.86 16.39
N SER A 461 36.56 30.30 17.46
CA SER A 461 37.57 30.94 18.38
C SER A 461 39.01 30.87 17.89
N LYS A 462 39.91 31.58 18.59
CA LYS A 462 41.34 31.64 18.27
C LYS A 462 42.19 30.48 18.86
N LYS A 463 41.61 29.55 19.64
CA LYS A 463 42.36 28.49 20.37
C LYS A 463 42.02 27.05 19.98
N ALA A 464 41.05 26.81 19.09
CA ALA A 464 40.69 25.44 18.74
C ALA A 464 41.79 24.77 17.89
N GLN A 465 42.00 23.47 18.06
CA GLN A 465 42.90 22.71 17.20
C GLN A 465 42.12 22.26 15.95
N PRO A 466 42.70 22.36 14.74
CA PRO A 466 42.05 21.87 13.52
C PRO A 466 41.72 20.39 13.65
N ASP A 467 40.47 20.02 13.36
CA ASP A 467 40.06 18.63 13.28
C ASP A 467 40.16 18.15 11.82
N PRO A 468 41.09 17.23 11.49
CA PRO A 468 41.27 16.72 10.14
C PRO A 468 40.03 16.02 9.58
N VAL A 469 39.14 15.51 10.43
CA VAL A 469 37.90 14.82 10.00
C VAL A 469 36.95 15.77 9.26
N PHE A 470 36.99 17.07 9.57
CA PHE A 470 36.11 18.08 8.95
C PHE A 470 36.75 18.80 7.76
N THR A 471 38.00 18.49 7.41
CA THR A 471 38.74 19.17 6.32
C THR A 471 38.05 19.08 4.96
N THR A 472 37.24 18.03 4.74
CA THR A 472 36.44 17.86 3.53
C THR A 472 35.35 18.94 3.35
N VAL A 473 34.87 19.54 4.44
CA VAL A 473 33.83 20.59 4.41
C VAL A 473 34.40 21.93 3.93
N ASN A 474 35.72 22.13 3.99
CA ASN A 474 36.38 23.31 3.42
C ASN A 474 36.27 23.41 1.90
N TYR A 475 35.88 22.31 1.23
CA TYR A 475 35.63 22.29 -0.21
C TYR A 475 34.18 22.61 -0.59
N ILE A 476 33.29 22.78 0.39
CA ILE A 476 31.85 22.99 0.19
C ILE A 476 31.53 24.48 0.40
N ASP A 477 31.19 25.20 -0.68
CA ASP A 477 30.78 26.62 -0.59
C ASP A 477 29.33 26.76 -0.12
N SER A 478 28.42 25.94 -0.65
CA SER A 478 27.02 25.93 -0.22
C SER A 478 26.27 24.69 -0.68
N ILE A 479 25.23 24.31 0.06
CA ILE A 479 24.23 23.32 -0.38
C ILE A 479 22.87 24.01 -0.32
N LYS A 480 22.11 23.95 -1.43
CA LYS A 480 20.78 24.59 -1.51
C LYS A 480 19.73 23.63 -2.06
N LEU A 481 18.59 23.55 -1.40
CA LEU A 481 17.35 23.03 -1.97
C LEU A 481 16.73 24.12 -2.85
N ASN A 482 16.34 23.76 -4.07
CA ASN A 482 15.72 24.69 -5.00
C ASN A 482 14.20 24.48 -5.11
N LYS A 483 13.54 25.30 -5.92
CA LYS A 483 12.08 25.23 -6.15
C LYS A 483 11.62 23.96 -6.89
N ALA A 484 12.53 23.27 -7.57
CA ALA A 484 12.26 21.99 -8.22
C ALA A 484 12.55 20.79 -7.31
N GLU A 485 12.76 21.03 -6.01
CA GLU A 485 12.94 20.03 -4.96
C GLU A 485 14.12 19.08 -5.19
N TYR A 486 15.21 19.58 -5.77
CA TYR A 486 16.50 18.90 -5.79
C TYR A 486 17.59 19.76 -5.16
N PHE A 487 18.69 19.13 -4.75
CA PHE A 487 19.79 19.81 -4.08
C PHE A 487 20.87 20.23 -5.08
N VAL A 488 21.45 21.40 -4.84
CA VAL A 488 22.62 21.90 -5.57
C VAL A 488 23.74 22.14 -4.57
N ALA A 489 24.81 21.38 -4.69
CA ALA A 489 26.03 21.54 -3.92
C ALA A 489 27.05 22.31 -4.76
N LYS A 490 27.43 23.50 -4.32
CA LYS A 490 28.52 24.29 -4.90
C LYS A 490 29.79 23.99 -4.14
N LEU A 491 30.81 23.56 -4.88
CA LEU A 491 32.14 23.25 -4.41
C LEU A 491 33.11 24.33 -4.87
N ASN A 492 34.12 24.60 -4.06
CA ASN A 492 35.13 25.59 -4.39
C ASN A 492 36.03 25.11 -5.56
N PRO A 493 36.74 26.02 -6.26
CA PRO A 493 37.61 25.63 -7.37
C PRO A 493 38.78 24.71 -6.99
N THR A 494 39.20 24.69 -5.72
CA THR A 494 40.29 23.81 -5.26
C THR A 494 39.86 22.35 -5.24
N PHE A 495 38.56 22.04 -5.22
CA PHE A 495 38.03 20.70 -5.43
C PHE A 495 38.58 20.03 -6.69
N ASN A 496 38.79 20.77 -7.78
CA ASN A 496 39.29 20.20 -9.03
C ASN A 496 40.74 19.68 -8.91
N LYS A 497 41.52 20.22 -7.96
CA LYS A 497 42.90 19.83 -7.71
C LYS A 497 43.04 18.57 -6.83
N LEU A 498 41.94 18.12 -6.23
CA LEU A 498 41.92 16.93 -5.39
C LEU A 498 42.13 15.64 -6.19
N SER A 499 42.75 14.65 -5.54
CA SER A 499 42.79 13.27 -6.03
C SER A 499 41.37 12.67 -6.09
N SER A 500 41.18 11.61 -6.87
CA SER A 500 39.87 10.95 -6.99
C SER A 500 39.33 10.49 -5.63
N LYS A 501 40.20 9.99 -4.73
CA LYS A 501 39.81 9.54 -3.39
C LYS A 501 39.31 10.70 -2.52
N GLU A 502 40.01 11.83 -2.55
CA GLU A 502 39.61 13.03 -1.80
C GLU A 502 38.31 13.64 -2.36
N LYS A 503 38.14 13.63 -3.69
CA LYS A 503 36.87 14.05 -4.33
C LYS A 503 35.69 13.21 -3.84
N THR A 504 35.86 11.89 -3.74
CA THR A 504 34.84 11.00 -3.18
C THR A 504 34.52 11.37 -1.73
N GLY A 505 35.53 11.59 -0.88
CA GLY A 505 35.31 11.98 0.51
C GLY A 505 34.55 13.30 0.67
N VAL A 506 34.81 14.29 -0.20
CA VAL A 506 34.04 15.56 -0.23
C VAL A 506 32.59 15.32 -0.68
N ILE A 507 32.37 14.45 -1.67
CA ILE A 507 31.02 14.12 -2.15
C ILE A 507 30.20 13.40 -1.07
N GLU A 508 30.79 12.42 -0.38
CA GLU A 508 30.16 11.71 0.74
C GLU A 508 29.82 12.67 1.90
N ALA A 509 30.70 13.63 2.19
CA ALA A 509 30.44 14.67 3.18
C ALA A 509 29.23 15.54 2.78
N VAL A 510 29.12 15.94 1.51
CA VAL A 510 27.94 16.65 0.98
C VAL A 510 26.67 15.83 1.14
N GLU A 511 26.69 14.54 0.77
CA GLU A 511 25.54 13.65 0.88
C GLU A 511 25.08 13.48 2.34
N SER A 512 26.03 13.21 3.25
CA SER A 512 25.77 13.06 4.68
C SER A 512 25.18 14.34 5.30
N LEU A 513 25.74 15.51 4.99
CA LEU A 513 25.22 16.80 5.46
C LEU A 513 23.82 17.08 4.94
N THR A 514 23.57 16.77 3.67
CA THR A 514 22.26 16.98 3.05
C THR A 514 21.22 16.03 3.64
N TRP A 515 21.56 14.75 3.80
CA TRP A 515 20.68 13.72 4.35
C TRP A 515 20.30 14.00 5.80
N SER A 516 21.29 14.24 6.66
CA SER A 516 21.06 14.50 8.08
C SER A 516 20.27 15.79 8.30
N THR A 517 20.55 16.86 7.54
CA THR A 517 19.78 18.11 7.63
C THR A 517 18.34 17.94 7.13
N SER A 518 18.15 17.14 6.07
CA SER A 518 16.81 16.84 5.54
C SER A 518 15.99 16.03 6.53
N THR A 519 16.60 15.04 7.18
CA THR A 519 15.94 14.17 8.16
C THR A 519 15.46 14.96 9.39
N ILE A 520 16.26 15.92 9.87
CA ILE A 520 15.90 16.78 11.00
C ILE A 520 14.71 17.71 10.68
N LEU A 521 14.65 18.23 9.44
CA LEU A 521 13.66 19.25 9.07
C LEU A 521 12.38 18.68 8.45
N PHE A 522 12.48 17.53 7.82
CA PHE A 522 11.39 16.84 7.16
C PHE A 522 11.10 15.56 7.92
N ASP A 523 10.63 15.74 9.15
CA ASP A 523 10.30 14.71 10.16
C ASP A 523 9.25 13.68 9.68
N GLN A 524 8.76 13.83 8.46
CA GLN A 524 8.03 12.84 7.67
C GLN A 524 8.43 13.05 6.20
N LEU A 525 9.21 12.12 5.63
CA LEU A 525 9.40 12.06 4.18
C LEU A 525 8.05 11.75 3.53
N GLU A 526 7.30 12.79 3.17
CA GLU A 526 6.17 12.71 2.24
C GLU A 526 6.63 11.92 1.00
N LYS A 527 5.79 11.01 0.52
CA LYS A 527 6.04 10.16 -0.66
C LYS A 527 6.49 10.96 -1.90
N ASP A 528 6.25 12.27 -1.93
CA ASP A 528 6.58 13.15 -3.04
C ASP A 528 8.07 13.56 -3.07
N PHE A 529 8.75 13.69 -1.93
CA PHE A 529 10.19 14.02 -1.89
C PHE A 529 11.04 12.90 -2.54
N LYS A 530 10.58 11.64 -2.45
CA LYS A 530 11.23 10.47 -3.07
C LYS A 530 11.39 10.55 -4.59
N LYS A 531 10.61 11.39 -5.30
CA LYS A 531 10.72 11.47 -6.77
C LYS A 531 11.95 12.24 -7.27
N ASN A 532 12.56 13.11 -6.45
CA ASN A 532 13.66 13.99 -6.87
C ASN A 532 14.88 13.98 -5.91
N ASN A 533 15.19 12.84 -5.28
CA ASN A 533 16.33 12.68 -4.36
C ASN A 533 17.70 12.63 -5.07
N PHE A 534 18.10 13.74 -5.69
CA PHE A 534 19.44 13.87 -6.25
C PHE A 534 20.10 15.20 -5.93
N ILE A 535 21.43 15.17 -5.89
CA ILE A 535 22.32 16.30 -5.68
C ILE A 535 23.04 16.58 -6.99
N ILE A 536 22.98 17.82 -7.48
CA ILE A 536 23.83 18.31 -8.56
C ILE A 536 25.05 18.96 -7.95
N TYR A 537 26.24 18.53 -8.38
CA TYR A 537 27.50 19.10 -7.95
C TYR A 537 27.96 20.13 -8.97
N GLN A 538 28.35 21.31 -8.48
CA GLN A 538 28.86 22.40 -9.29
C GLN A 538 30.21 22.89 -8.76
N VAL A 539 31.14 23.19 -9.66
CA VAL A 539 32.35 23.96 -9.34
C VAL A 539 32.23 25.29 -10.06
N GLY A 540 32.12 26.38 -9.31
CA GLY A 540 31.70 27.68 -9.86
C GLY A 540 30.29 27.60 -10.49
N ASN A 541 30.22 27.72 -11.82
CA ASN A 541 28.97 27.60 -12.60
C ASN A 541 28.88 26.29 -13.42
N GLU A 542 29.94 25.49 -13.45
CA GLU A 542 30.01 24.26 -14.23
C GLU A 542 29.41 23.09 -13.45
N LYS A 543 28.54 22.29 -14.07
CA LYS A 543 28.00 21.06 -13.47
C LYS A 543 29.00 19.92 -13.69
N ILE A 544 29.48 19.33 -12.60
CA ILE A 544 30.53 18.30 -12.64
C ILE A 544 30.03 16.87 -12.39
N GLY A 545 28.79 16.71 -11.90
CA GLY A 545 28.22 15.40 -11.60
C GLY A 545 26.82 15.45 -10.99
N LYS A 546 26.19 14.27 -10.90
CA LYS A 546 24.93 14.06 -10.18
C LYS A 546 25.02 12.78 -9.36
N ALA A 547 24.60 12.85 -8.11
CA ALA A 547 24.42 11.68 -7.26
C ALA A 547 22.96 11.57 -6.87
N THR A 548 22.42 10.36 -6.88
CA THR A 548 21.17 10.05 -6.18
C THR A 548 21.52 9.68 -4.76
N MET A 549 20.78 10.20 -3.77
CA MET A 549 21.06 9.95 -2.35
C MET A 549 21.07 8.46 -1.97
N ASP A 550 20.46 7.59 -2.78
CA ASP A 550 20.38 6.15 -2.53
C ASP A 550 21.43 5.29 -3.30
N SER A 551 22.21 5.85 -4.23
CA SER A 551 23.07 5.02 -5.12
C SER A 551 24.48 5.54 -5.45
N GLY A 552 24.98 6.53 -4.72
CA GLY A 552 26.34 7.07 -4.86
C GLY A 552 26.56 7.93 -6.13
N PHE A 553 27.76 8.51 -6.24
CA PHE A 553 28.12 9.49 -7.27
C PHE A 553 28.27 8.91 -8.68
N LYS A 554 27.63 9.55 -9.68
CA LYS A 554 27.88 9.29 -11.10
C LYS A 554 28.37 10.57 -11.78
N LYS A 555 29.52 10.47 -12.45
CA LYS A 555 30.06 11.56 -13.27
C LYS A 555 29.17 11.76 -14.50
N TYR A 556 28.92 13.02 -14.89
CA TYR A 556 28.20 13.35 -16.12
C TYR A 556 29.06 13.15 -17.36
#